data_AF-F9CVU2-F1
#
_entry.id   AF-F9CVU2-F1
#
_cell.length_a   1.000
_cell.length_b   1.000
_cell.length_c   1.000
_cell.angle_alpha   90.00
_cell.angle_beta   90.00
_cell.angle_gamma   90.00
#
_symmetry.space_group_name_H-M   'P 1'
#
loop_
_entity.id
_entity.type
_entity.pdbx_description
1 polymer ?
#
loop_
_entity_poly.entity_id
_entity_poly.type
_entity_poly.pdbx_seq_one_letter_code
_entity_poly.pdbx_strand_id
1 'polypeptide(L)'
;MLSSLNDEIIDKDIVITSIKEFLGSIGEGNNFAVISNNDIISIKSIYGKPIERDSLPNSDMFSCTHCGFLTRYEVELQNHMKLHYL
;
A
#
# COMPACT_ATOMS: atom_id res chain seq x y z
N MET A 1 -8.38 11.37 -12.91
CA MET A 1 -8.98 12.58 -12.33
C MET A 1 -8.92 12.44 -10.82
N LEU A 2 -8.29 13.39 -10.13
CA LEU A 2 -8.42 13.50 -8.67
C LEU A 2 -9.74 14.24 -8.43
N SER A 3 -10.69 13.60 -7.74
CA SER A 3 -11.98 14.20 -7.40
C SER A 3 -11.77 15.54 -6.67
N SER A 4 -12.64 16.52 -6.92
CA SER A 4 -12.68 17.75 -6.11
C SER A 4 -12.76 17.38 -4.64
N LEU A 5 -11.86 17.95 -3.83
CA LEU A 5 -12.04 17.96 -2.38
C LEU A 5 -13.32 18.76 -2.12
N ASN A 6 -14.42 18.09 -1.83
CA ASN A 6 -15.59 18.75 -1.28
C ASN A 6 -15.19 19.30 0.09
N ASP A 7 -15.52 20.56 0.38
CA ASP A 7 -15.35 21.20 1.69
C ASP A 7 -16.35 20.66 2.74
N GLU A 8 -16.68 19.36 2.69
CA GLU A 8 -17.49 18.71 3.70
C GLU A 8 -16.71 18.62 5.01
N ILE A 9 -17.35 19.04 6.09
CA ILE A 9 -16.79 18.92 7.43
C ILE A 9 -16.73 17.43 7.76
N ILE A 10 -15.51 16.89 7.79
CA ILE A 10 -15.27 15.49 8.12
C ILE A 10 -15.33 15.35 9.65
N ASP A 11 -16.19 14.44 10.12
CA ASP A 11 -16.25 14.10 11.53
C ASP A 11 -14.95 13.42 11.98
N LYS A 12 -14.25 14.07 12.89
CA LYS A 12 -12.96 13.63 13.41
C LYS A 12 -13.05 12.30 14.13
N ASP A 13 -14.16 12.02 14.81
CA ASP A 13 -14.35 10.76 15.54
C ASP A 13 -14.51 9.58 14.58
N ILE A 14 -15.12 9.82 13.41
CA ILE A 14 -15.18 8.83 12.33
C ILE A 14 -13.78 8.53 11.82
N VAL A 15 -12.96 9.55 11.54
CA VAL A 15 -11.58 9.36 11.07
C VAL A 15 -10.74 8.59 12.08
N ILE A 16 -10.80 8.95 13.36
CA ILE A 16 -10.06 8.26 14.42
C ILE A 16 -10.50 6.78 14.52
N THR A 17 -11.81 6.52 14.42
CA THR A 17 -12.36 5.17 14.48
C THR A 17 -11.87 4.33 13.29
N SER A 18 -11.99 4.86 12.08
CA SER A 18 -11.53 4.16 10.86
C SER A 18 -10.04 3.84 10.89
N ILE A 19 -9.21 4.75 11.41
CA ILE A 19 -7.77 4.50 11.56
C ILE A 19 -7.51 3.37 12.58
N LYS A 20 -8.20 3.38 13.73
CA LYS A 20 -8.05 2.34 14.76
C LYS A 20 -8.49 0.97 14.24
N GLU A 21 -9.60 0.91 13.51
CA GLU A 21 -10.10 -0.32 12.88
C GLU A 21 -9.11 -0.88 11.85
N PHE A 22 -8.55 -0.01 11.00
CA PHE A 22 -7.51 -0.40 10.05
C PHE A 22 -6.27 -0.95 10.75
N LEU A 23 -5.76 -0.28 11.79
CA LEU A 23 -4.63 -0.78 12.56
C LEU A 23 -4.94 -2.13 13.22
N GLY A 24 -6.17 -2.32 13.71
CA GLY A 24 -6.63 -3.60 14.22
C GLY A 24 -6.65 -4.71 13.17
N SER A 25 -7.10 -4.42 11.94
CA SER A 25 -7.21 -5.41 10.87
C SER A 25 -5.87 -5.93 10.36
N ILE A 26 -4.80 -5.14 10.51
CA ILE A 26 -3.42 -5.56 10.19
C ILE A 26 -2.64 -6.08 11.41
N GLY A 27 -3.29 -6.24 12.57
CA GLY A 27 -2.64 -6.75 13.80
C GLY A 27 -1.81 -5.71 14.58
N GLU A 28 -1.86 -4.44 14.19
CA GLU A 28 -1.02 -3.36 14.71
C GLU A 28 -1.72 -2.47 15.76
N GLY A 29 -2.94 -2.82 16.18
CA GLY A 29 -3.75 -2.03 17.12
C GLY A 29 -3.11 -1.75 18.49
N ASN A 30 -2.13 -2.55 18.91
CA ASN A 30 -1.36 -2.35 20.14
C ASN A 30 0.04 -1.77 19.91
N ASN A 31 0.47 -1.61 18.65
CA ASN A 31 1.81 -1.13 18.30
C ASN A 31 1.80 0.37 17.94
N PHE A 32 0.65 0.93 17.55
CA PHE A 32 0.50 2.33 17.20
C PHE A 32 -0.60 3.03 18.01
N ALA A 33 -0.31 4.24 18.46
CA ALA A 33 -1.26 5.14 19.09
C ALA A 33 -1.83 6.13 18.08
N VAL A 34 -3.15 6.30 18.08
CA VAL A 34 -3.86 7.34 17.32
C VAL A 34 -4.13 8.50 18.27
N ILE A 35 -3.40 9.60 18.09
CA ILE A 35 -3.42 10.79 18.94
C ILE A 35 -4.06 11.92 18.16
N SER A 36 -4.99 12.61 18.78
CA SER A 36 -5.77 13.67 18.17
C SER A 36 -5.48 14.98 18.91
N ASN A 37 -5.05 16.01 18.17
CA ASN A 37 -4.76 17.34 18.71
C ASN A 37 -5.26 18.41 17.73
N ASN A 38 -6.31 19.15 18.12
CA ASN A 38 -7.05 20.04 17.22
C ASN A 38 -7.38 19.37 15.87
N ASP A 39 -6.92 19.90 14.75
CA ASP A 39 -7.19 19.39 13.41
C ASP A 39 -6.14 18.39 12.93
N ILE A 40 -5.21 18.00 13.81
CA ILE A 40 -4.12 17.08 13.48
C ILE A 40 -4.37 15.73 14.17
N ILE A 41 -4.43 14.67 13.36
CA ILE A 41 -4.41 13.28 13.82
C ILE A 41 -3.01 12.72 13.56
N SER A 42 -2.32 12.32 14.62
CA SER A 42 -0.98 11.72 14.60
C SER A 42 -1.06 10.23 14.88
N ILE A 43 -0.38 9.43 14.07
CA ILE A 43 -0.19 8.00 14.31
C ILE A 43 1.26 7.79 14.75
N LYS A 44 1.48 7.30 15.97
CA LYS A 44 2.83 7.13 16.55
C LYS A 44 3.07 5.70 17.00
N SER A 45 4.26 5.17 16.73
CA SER A 45 4.70 3.88 17.27
C SER A 45 4.84 3.97 18.79
N ILE A 46 4.30 2.99 19.51
CA ILE A 46 4.35 2.91 20.97
C ILE A 46 5.71 2.34 21.43
N TYR A 47 6.24 1.36 20.69
CA TYR A 47 7.49 0.67 21.05
C TYR A 47 8.69 1.09 20.20
N GLY A 48 8.55 2.13 19.37
CA GLY A 48 9.59 2.55 18.44
C GLY A 48 9.82 1.59 17.26
N LYS A 49 8.99 0.54 17.11
CA LYS A 49 9.01 -0.34 15.96
C LYS A 49 8.46 0.44 14.74
N PRO A 50 9.20 0.54 13.62
CA PRO A 50 8.67 1.09 12.39
C PRO A 50 7.51 0.20 11.89
N ILE A 51 6.59 0.77 11.10
CA ILE A 51 5.59 -0.04 10.38
C ILE A 51 6.37 -0.92 9.40
N GLU A 52 6.56 -2.19 9.74
CA GLU A 52 7.06 -3.19 8.82
C GLU A 52 5.90 -3.47 7.85
N ARG A 53 5.89 -2.78 6.72
CA ARG A 53 5.18 -3.30 5.57
C ARG A 53 5.96 -4.53 5.18
N ASP A 54 5.37 -5.72 5.32
CA ASP A 54 5.84 -6.86 4.54
C ASP A 54 5.97 -6.32 3.12
N SER A 55 7.20 -6.21 2.63
CA SER A 55 7.44 -6.01 1.22
C SER A 55 6.60 -7.08 0.56
N LEU A 56 5.55 -6.68 -0.15
CA LEU A 56 4.75 -7.57 -1.01
C LEU A 56 5.76 -8.54 -1.58
N PRO A 57 5.60 -9.88 -1.37
CA PRO A 57 6.62 -10.83 -1.76
C PRO A 57 6.99 -10.43 -3.18
N ASN A 58 8.26 -10.03 -3.39
CA ASN A 58 8.70 -9.54 -4.69
C ASN A 58 8.27 -10.61 -5.67
N SER A 59 7.15 -10.36 -6.33
CA SER A 59 6.66 -11.22 -7.37
C SER A 59 7.50 -10.70 -8.50
N ASP A 60 8.76 -11.17 -8.54
CA ASP A 60 9.78 -10.80 -9.50
C ASP A 60 9.23 -11.23 -10.86
N MET A 61 8.33 -10.41 -11.39
CA MET A 61 7.72 -10.60 -12.68
C MET A 61 8.72 -10.12 -13.70
N PHE A 62 9.07 -11.00 -14.61
CA PHE A 62 9.82 -10.68 -15.80
C PHE A 62 8.89 -9.92 -16.75
N SER A 63 9.31 -8.74 -17.19
CA SER A 63 8.59 -7.91 -18.15
C SER A 63 9.28 -7.95 -19.52
N CYS A 64 8.48 -7.94 -20.59
CA CYS A 64 9.00 -7.72 -21.92
C CYS A 64 9.38 -6.25 -22.11
N THR A 65 10.50 -5.99 -22.78
CA THR A 65 10.95 -4.62 -23.09
C THR A 65 10.27 -4.03 -24.32
N HIS A 66 9.62 -4.86 -25.15
CA HIS A 66 8.98 -4.47 -26.41
C HIS A 66 7.47 -4.27 -26.27
N CYS A 67 6.83 -4.92 -25.29
CA CYS A 67 5.40 -4.80 -25.05
C CYS A 67 5.04 -5.02 -23.57
N GLY A 68 3.77 -4.86 -23.21
CA GLY A 68 3.29 -5.01 -21.82
C GLY A 68 3.18 -6.46 -21.30
N PHE A 69 3.86 -7.43 -21.91
CA PHE A 69 3.83 -8.82 -21.45
C PHE A 69 4.57 -8.99 -20.12
N LEU A 70 3.96 -9.71 -19.18
CA LEU A 70 4.46 -9.98 -17.83
C LEU A 70 4.33 -11.46 -17.51
N THR A 71 5.36 -12.06 -16.92
CA THR A 71 5.35 -13.46 -16.46
C THR A 71 6.19 -13.64 -15.20
N ARG A 72 5.90 -14.68 -14.43
CA ARG A 72 6.72 -15.10 -13.27
C ARG A 72 7.87 -16.03 -13.65
N TYR A 73 7.95 -16.48 -14.90
CA TYR A 73 8.93 -17.48 -15.34
C TYR A 73 9.83 -16.92 -16.45
N GLU A 74 11.13 -16.93 -16.22
CA GLU A 74 12.13 -16.45 -17.19
C GLU A 74 12.01 -17.18 -18.55
N VAL A 75 11.77 -18.49 -18.54
CA VAL A 75 11.62 -19.29 -19.77
C VAL A 75 10.46 -18.82 -20.66
N GLU A 76 9.38 -18.35 -20.06
CA GLU A 76 8.24 -17.79 -20.79
C GLU A 76 8.59 -16.45 -21.41
N LEU A 77 9.33 -15.59 -20.69
CA LEU A 77 9.85 -14.35 -21.26
C LEU A 77 10.79 -14.66 -22.43
N GLN A 78 11.71 -15.61 -22.29
CA GLN A 78 12.65 -15.98 -23.37
C GLN A 78 11.93 -16.48 -24.63
N ASN A 79 10.87 -17.28 -24.47
CA ASN A 79 10.06 -17.72 -25.61
C ASN A 79 9.23 -16.59 -26.21
N HIS A 80 8.65 -15.72 -25.38
CA HIS A 80 7.96 -14.51 -25.83
C HIS A 80 8.89 -13.61 -26.65
N MET A 81 10.13 -13.39 -26.21
CA MET A 81 11.10 -12.54 -26.90
C MET A 81 11.41 -13.05 -28.31
N LYS A 82 11.42 -14.37 -28.54
CA LYS A 82 11.62 -14.93 -29.89
C LYS A 82 10.55 -14.49 -30.88
N LEU A 83 9.31 -14.23 -30.43
CA LEU A 83 8.22 -13.76 -31.29
C LEU A 83 8.45 -12.35 -31.85
N HIS A 84 9.27 -11.53 -31.17
CA HIS A 84 9.61 -10.18 -31.65
C HIS A 84 10.74 -10.17 -32.68
N TYR A 85 11.49 -11.27 -32.79
CA TYR A 85 12.66 -11.40 -33.68
C TYR A 85 12.43 -12.40 -34.82
N LEU A 86 11.18 -12.86 -35.00
CA LEU A 86 10.69 -13.58 -36.17
C LEU A 86 10.07 -12.58 -37.15
#